data_AF-A0A0D2UJG6-F1
#
_entry.id   AF-A0A0D2UJG6-F1
#
_cell.length_a   1.000
_cell.length_b   1.000
_cell.length_c   1.000
_cell.angle_alpha   90.00
_cell.angle_beta   90.00
_cell.angle_gamma   90.00
#
_symmetry.space_group_name_H-M   'P 1'
#
loop_
_entity.id
_entity.type
_entity.pdbx_description
1 polymer ?
#
loop_
_entity_poly.entity_id
_entity_poly.type
_entity_poly.pdbx_seq_one_letter_code
_entity_poly.pdbx_strand_id
1 'polypeptide(L)'
;MASQMKHQQSNPEVICCPASTIDTASDDSSFQQLHVLAAAESAALTKQFRQRSLQLVAEQQTRVVRLKRKNGAVVQGCDIYIGRACNQGGWHLPSSKWANPFSVSKCGSRKEAVRRFEQYLLSRPDLLAALPELRGKVLGCWCAPELCHGHILAKLANA
;
A
#
# COMPACT_ATOMS: atom_id res chain seq x y z
N MET A 1 -36.57 10.81 -71.96
CA MET A 1 -37.95 11.12 -71.55
C MET A 1 -37.96 11.32 -70.05
N ALA A 2 -38.62 12.39 -69.59
CA ALA A 2 -38.82 12.81 -68.19
C ALA A 2 -37.54 13.23 -67.43
N SER A 3 -37.49 14.33 -66.69
CA SER A 3 -38.46 15.37 -66.39
C SER A 3 -37.70 16.60 -65.87
N GLN A 4 -38.39 17.74 -65.95
CA GLN A 4 -38.08 19.07 -65.46
C GLN A 4 -37.60 19.04 -63.97
N MET A 5 -36.92 20.04 -63.40
CA MET A 5 -37.48 21.36 -63.07
C MET A 5 -36.40 22.34 -62.60
N LYS A 6 -36.64 23.60 -62.97
CA LYS A 6 -35.98 24.84 -62.56
C LYS A 6 -36.12 25.05 -61.06
N HIS A 7 -35.15 25.70 -60.40
CA HIS A 7 -35.48 26.84 -59.53
C HIS A 7 -34.30 27.79 -59.30
N GLN A 8 -34.66 29.06 -59.36
CA GLN A 8 -33.90 30.28 -59.23
C GLN A 8 -33.83 30.69 -57.75
N GLN A 9 -32.94 31.65 -57.46
CA GLN A 9 -32.96 32.56 -56.29
C GLN A 9 -32.56 31.90 -54.95
N SER A 10 -31.86 32.55 -54.03
CA SER A 10 -31.40 33.93 -53.88
C SER A 10 -30.40 33.91 -52.72
N ASN A 11 -29.35 34.72 -52.83
CA ASN A 11 -28.38 34.98 -51.77
C ASN A 11 -29.07 35.61 -50.55
N PRO A 12 -28.91 35.11 -49.32
CA PRO A 12 -29.17 35.89 -48.12
C PRO A 12 -27.85 36.43 -47.58
N GLU A 13 -27.70 37.73 -47.77
CA GLU A 13 -27.07 38.71 -46.89
C GLU A 13 -26.02 38.21 -45.87
N VAL A 14 -24.79 38.68 -46.10
CA VAL A 14 -23.76 38.80 -45.07
C VAL A 14 -24.31 39.73 -43.98
N ILE A 15 -24.88 39.13 -42.94
CA ILE A 15 -25.20 39.84 -41.70
C ILE A 15 -23.86 40.10 -41.01
N CYS A 16 -23.32 41.28 -41.26
CA CYS A 16 -22.27 41.86 -40.45
C CYS A 16 -22.87 42.15 -39.07
N CYS A 17 -22.68 41.25 -38.11
CA CYS A 17 -22.93 41.57 -36.71
C CYS A 17 -22.06 42.77 -36.33
N PRO A 18 -22.59 43.80 -35.65
CA PRO A 18 -21.73 44.84 -35.11
C PRO A 18 -20.78 44.19 -34.11
N ALA A 19 -19.49 44.51 -34.22
CA ALA A 19 -18.54 44.28 -33.15
C ALA A 19 -19.01 45.10 -31.95
N SER A 20 -19.90 44.52 -31.14
CA SER A 20 -20.13 44.96 -29.78
C SER A 20 -18.81 44.77 -29.06
N THR A 21 -18.04 45.85 -28.94
CA THR A 21 -16.98 45.98 -27.96
C THR A 21 -17.63 45.74 -26.59
N ILE A 22 -17.56 44.50 -26.15
CA ILE A 22 -17.73 44.18 -24.75
C ILE A 22 -16.48 44.74 -24.10
N ASP A 23 -16.64 45.86 -23.41
CA ASP A 23 -15.61 46.45 -22.56
C ASP A 23 -15.45 45.50 -21.35
N THR A 24 -14.72 44.39 -21.53
CA THR A 24 -14.39 43.47 -20.42
C THR A 24 -13.23 44.04 -19.62
N ALA A 25 -13.44 45.21 -19.04
CA ALA A 25 -12.63 45.73 -17.95
C ALA A 25 -13.46 45.60 -16.67
N SER A 26 -13.75 44.38 -16.24
CA SER A 26 -14.33 44.10 -14.92
C SER A 26 -13.96 42.69 -14.47
N ASP A 27 -13.06 42.63 -13.48
CA ASP A 27 -12.75 41.50 -12.60
C ASP A 27 -12.08 40.23 -13.19
N ASP A 28 -10.94 40.43 -13.85
CA ASP A 28 -9.93 39.38 -14.06
C ASP A 28 -9.40 38.82 -12.71
N SER A 29 -9.38 39.67 -11.67
CA SER A 29 -9.00 39.31 -10.29
C SER A 29 -9.91 38.25 -9.66
N SER A 30 -11.23 38.32 -9.90
CA SER A 30 -12.18 37.36 -9.31
C SER A 30 -12.11 35.99 -9.99
N PHE A 31 -11.92 35.96 -11.31
CA PHE A 31 -11.70 34.71 -12.05
C PHE A 31 -10.34 34.07 -11.71
N GLN A 32 -9.30 34.89 -11.60
CA GLN A 32 -7.98 34.44 -11.13
C GLN A 32 -8.05 33.92 -9.69
N GLN A 33 -8.78 34.59 -8.80
CA GLN A 33 -9.03 34.14 -7.43
C GLN A 33 -9.78 32.80 -7.40
N LEU A 34 -10.83 32.63 -8.21
CA LEU A 34 -11.56 31.36 -8.33
C LEU A 34 -10.67 30.22 -8.86
N HIS A 35 -9.81 30.49 -9.85
CA HIS A 35 -8.85 29.51 -10.37
C HIS A 35 -7.79 29.12 -9.33
N VAL A 36 -7.26 30.09 -8.57
CA VAL A 36 -6.29 29.85 -7.49
C VAL A 36 -6.93 29.03 -6.36
N LEU A 37 -8.18 29.31 -6.00
CA LEU A 37 -8.93 28.53 -5.02
C LEU A 37 -9.21 27.10 -5.52
N ALA A 38 -9.65 26.93 -6.77
CA ALA A 38 -9.83 25.62 -7.38
C ALA A 38 -8.50 24.82 -7.49
N ALA A 39 -7.39 25.49 -7.77
CA ALA A 39 -6.06 24.89 -7.76
C ALA A 39 -5.63 24.46 -6.34
N ALA A 40 -5.93 25.27 -5.31
CA ALA A 40 -5.65 24.93 -3.92
C ALA A 40 -6.52 23.76 -3.41
N GLU A 41 -7.79 23.73 -3.78
CA GLU A 41 -8.72 22.63 -3.46
C GLU A 41 -8.31 21.32 -4.13
N SER A 42 -7.97 21.36 -5.43
CA SER A 42 -7.48 20.19 -6.14
C SER A 42 -6.14 19.70 -5.61
N ALA A 43 -5.23 20.61 -5.22
CA ALA A 43 -3.97 20.25 -4.54
C ALA A 43 -4.22 19.62 -3.15
N ALA A 44 -5.17 20.14 -2.38
CA ALA A 44 -5.53 19.61 -1.07
C ALA A 44 -6.18 18.21 -1.18
N LEU A 45 -7.09 18.01 -2.12
CA LEU A 45 -7.69 16.71 -2.43
C LEU A 45 -6.63 15.71 -2.87
N THR A 46 -5.72 16.10 -3.77
CA THR A 46 -4.59 15.25 -4.21
C THR A 46 -3.71 14.84 -3.03
N LYS A 47 -3.42 15.78 -2.11
CA LYS A 47 -2.67 15.51 -0.88
C LYS A 47 -3.41 14.52 0.03
N GLN A 48 -4.72 14.69 0.21
CA GLN A 48 -5.56 13.78 1.00
C GLN A 48 -5.61 12.37 0.40
N PHE A 49 -5.81 12.25 -0.92
CA PHE A 49 -5.79 10.95 -1.61
C PHE A 49 -4.44 10.25 -1.43
N ARG A 50 -3.33 10.99 -1.58
CA ARG A 50 -1.99 10.45 -1.33
C ARG A 50 -1.83 9.99 0.11
N GLN A 51 -2.21 10.80 1.09
CA GLN A 51 -2.13 10.44 2.51
C GLN A 51 -2.95 9.20 2.84
N ARG A 52 -4.20 9.13 2.38
CA ARG A 52 -5.08 7.98 2.57
C ARG A 52 -4.52 6.72 1.90
N SER A 53 -3.99 6.85 0.69
CA SER A 53 -3.39 5.72 -0.03
C SER A 53 -2.15 5.18 0.71
N LEU A 54 -1.28 6.07 1.19
CA LEU A 54 -0.11 5.67 1.98
C LEU A 54 -0.50 5.02 3.31
N GLN A 55 -1.52 5.54 3.98
CA GLN A 55 -2.04 4.96 5.21
C GLN A 55 -2.59 3.55 4.98
N LEU A 56 -3.40 3.36 3.92
CA LEU A 56 -3.94 2.04 3.58
C LEU A 56 -2.83 1.03 3.26
N VAL A 57 -1.77 1.46 2.57
CA VAL A 57 -0.59 0.62 2.32
C VAL A 57 0.12 0.27 3.63
N ALA A 58 0.31 1.24 4.54
CA ALA A 58 0.97 1.01 5.83
C ALA A 58 0.17 0.07 6.76
N GLU A 59 -1.16 0.17 6.77
CA GLU A 59 -2.05 -0.70 7.54
C GLU A 59 -2.04 -2.15 7.01
N GLN A 60 -1.76 -2.33 5.72
CA GLN A 60 -1.67 -3.63 5.07
C GLN A 60 -0.25 -4.23 5.08
N GLN A 61 0.70 -3.60 5.76
CA GLN A 61 2.06 -4.14 5.87
C GLN A 61 2.13 -5.24 6.92
N THR A 62 2.68 -6.37 6.49
CA THR A 62 3.12 -7.43 7.36
C THR A 62 4.21 -6.88 8.30
N ARG A 63 4.06 -7.11 9.59
CA ARG A 63 5.02 -6.64 10.61
C ARG A 63 5.30 -7.70 11.65
N VAL A 64 6.46 -7.61 12.30
CA VAL A 64 6.87 -8.56 13.34
C VAL A 64 6.75 -7.94 14.70
N VAL A 65 6.21 -8.69 15.66
CA VAL A 65 6.08 -8.28 17.06
C VAL A 65 6.70 -9.32 17.98
N ARG A 66 7.16 -8.84 19.14
CA ARG A 66 7.53 -9.70 20.25
C ARG A 66 6.29 -10.11 21.00
N LEU A 67 6.03 -11.41 21.08
CA LEU A 67 4.97 -11.94 21.93
C LEU A 67 5.27 -11.65 23.41
N LYS A 68 4.26 -11.17 24.14
CA LYS A 68 4.37 -10.84 25.57
C LYS A 68 3.16 -11.28 26.36
N ARG A 69 3.40 -11.78 27.56
CA ARG A 69 2.37 -12.07 28.58
C ARG A 69 2.69 -11.38 29.88
N LYS A 70 1.65 -11.00 30.61
CA LYS A 70 1.71 -10.46 31.97
C LYS A 70 0.52 -11.02 32.73
N ASN A 71 0.76 -11.54 33.94
CA ASN A 71 -0.29 -12.06 34.82
C ASN A 71 -1.22 -13.09 34.15
N GLY A 72 -0.67 -13.99 33.34
CA GLY A 72 -1.45 -15.01 32.62
C GLY A 72 -2.15 -14.52 31.33
N ALA A 73 -2.27 -13.21 31.10
CA ALA A 73 -2.91 -12.64 29.90
C ALA A 73 -1.89 -12.26 28.81
N VAL A 74 -2.27 -12.41 27.54
CA VAL A 74 -1.47 -11.96 26.38
C VAL A 74 -1.58 -10.45 26.25
N VAL A 75 -0.46 -9.74 26.42
CA VAL A 75 -0.40 -8.27 26.35
C VAL A 75 -0.07 -7.80 24.93
N GLN A 76 0.73 -8.57 24.21
CA GLN A 76 1.10 -8.30 22.83
C GLN A 76 0.93 -9.59 22.04
N GLY A 77 -0.20 -9.68 21.33
CA GLY A 77 -0.57 -10.82 20.48
C GLY A 77 -0.02 -10.69 19.07
N CYS A 78 -0.27 -11.73 18.27
CA CYS A 78 0.03 -11.78 16.85
C CYS A 78 -1.07 -12.57 16.13
N ASP A 79 -1.22 -12.36 14.83
CA ASP A 79 -2.12 -13.15 13.99
C ASP A 79 -1.51 -14.52 13.70
N ILE A 80 -0.21 -14.55 13.38
CA ILE A 80 0.50 -15.77 12.99
C ILE A 80 1.76 -15.94 13.83
N TYR A 81 1.84 -17.07 14.54
CA TYR A 81 3.07 -17.47 15.19
C TYR A 81 4.06 -18.07 14.19
N ILE A 82 5.28 -17.55 14.15
CA ILE A 82 6.33 -17.97 13.21
C ILE A 82 7.55 -18.59 13.91
N GLY A 83 7.45 -18.87 15.21
CA GLY A 83 8.54 -19.43 16.00
C GLY A 83 8.54 -20.97 16.07
N ARG A 84 9.57 -21.50 16.74
CA ARG A 84 9.65 -22.91 17.14
C ARG A 84 8.66 -23.21 18.27
N ALA A 85 8.35 -24.49 18.50
CA ALA A 85 7.45 -24.88 19.60
C ALA A 85 7.86 -24.25 20.94
N CYS A 86 6.88 -23.74 21.69
CA CYS A 86 7.09 -23.08 22.97
C CYS A 86 6.05 -23.56 23.99
N ASN A 87 6.52 -24.30 25.00
CA ASN A 87 5.71 -24.82 26.12
C ASN A 87 6.06 -24.14 27.47
N GLN A 88 6.76 -23.01 27.42
CA GLN A 88 7.29 -22.32 28.62
C GLN A 88 6.56 -21.00 28.85
N GLY A 89 6.59 -20.49 30.10
CA GLY A 89 5.95 -19.20 30.44
C GLY A 89 4.43 -19.21 30.24
N GLY A 90 3.81 -20.38 30.43
CA GLY A 90 2.40 -20.66 30.21
C GLY A 90 1.98 -20.75 28.75
N TRP A 91 2.89 -20.57 27.79
CA TRP A 91 2.58 -20.72 26.37
C TRP A 91 2.47 -22.21 26.03
N HIS A 92 1.56 -22.55 25.12
CA HIS A 92 1.41 -23.89 24.54
C HIS A 92 1.28 -23.75 23.02
N LEU A 93 2.36 -23.30 22.38
CA LEU A 93 2.40 -22.99 20.96
C LEU A 93 3.16 -24.08 20.19
N PRO A 94 2.57 -24.71 19.16
CA PRO A 94 3.27 -25.68 18.33
C PRO A 94 4.33 -24.98 17.44
N SER A 95 5.24 -25.78 16.88
CA SER A 95 6.21 -25.25 15.92
C SER A 95 5.50 -24.81 14.64
N SER A 96 5.80 -23.60 14.18
CA SER A 96 5.27 -23.08 12.92
C SER A 96 6.01 -23.67 11.72
N LYS A 97 5.35 -23.75 10.57
CA LYS A 97 6.01 -24.03 9.28
C LYS A 97 7.02 -22.95 8.89
N TRP A 98 6.84 -21.75 9.42
CA TRP A 98 7.71 -20.58 9.24
C TRP A 98 8.86 -20.51 10.26
N ALA A 99 8.99 -21.52 11.13
CA ALA A 99 10.03 -21.55 12.14
C ALA A 99 11.42 -21.62 11.50
N ASN A 100 12.36 -20.84 12.01
CA ASN A 100 13.75 -20.92 11.58
C ASN A 100 14.41 -22.21 12.10
N PRO A 101 14.85 -23.14 11.22
CA PRO A 101 15.56 -24.36 11.62
C PRO A 101 16.97 -24.06 12.14
N PHE A 102 17.54 -22.90 11.79
CA PHE A 102 18.86 -22.47 12.23
C PHE A 102 18.77 -21.75 13.57
N SER A 103 19.36 -22.33 14.61
CA SER A 103 19.48 -21.66 15.92
C SER A 103 20.70 -20.74 15.94
N VAL A 104 20.60 -19.65 16.71
CA VAL A 104 21.72 -18.72 16.94
C VAL A 104 22.91 -19.44 17.56
N SER A 105 22.67 -20.36 18.50
CA SER A 105 23.72 -21.16 19.14
C SER A 105 24.51 -22.02 18.15
N LYS A 106 23.85 -22.61 17.14
CA LYS A 106 24.50 -23.45 16.12
C LYS A 106 25.22 -22.62 15.06
N CYS A 107 24.72 -21.42 14.77
CA CYS A 107 25.29 -20.56 13.72
C CYS A 107 26.33 -19.57 14.26
N GLY A 108 26.55 -19.52 15.57
CA GLY A 108 27.45 -18.58 16.25
C GLY A 108 26.93 -17.14 16.32
N SER A 109 26.08 -16.70 15.39
CA SER A 109 25.49 -15.37 15.41
C SER A 109 24.05 -15.34 14.86
N ARG A 110 23.31 -14.31 15.28
CA ARG A 110 21.96 -14.03 14.78
C ARG A 110 21.95 -13.66 13.30
N LYS A 111 22.94 -12.88 12.86
CA LYS A 111 23.09 -12.47 11.46
C LYS A 111 23.25 -13.71 10.56
N GLU A 112 24.09 -14.66 10.96
CA GLU A 112 24.30 -15.88 10.21
C GLU A 112 23.05 -16.78 10.21
N ALA A 113 22.39 -16.96 11.36
CA ALA A 113 21.16 -17.74 11.43
C ALA A 113 20.02 -17.17 10.55
N VAL A 114 19.94 -15.84 10.42
CA VAL A 114 18.96 -15.17 9.56
C VAL A 114 19.36 -15.24 8.09
N ARG A 115 20.65 -15.08 7.77
CA ARG A 115 21.17 -15.27 6.40
C ARG A 115 20.88 -16.68 5.88
N ARG A 116 21.18 -17.71 6.68
CA ARG A 116 20.90 -19.11 6.30
C ARG A 116 19.40 -19.36 6.15
N PHE A 117 18.58 -18.74 7.00
CA PHE A 117 17.13 -18.82 6.86
C PHE A 117 16.63 -18.21 5.55
N GLU A 118 17.15 -17.05 5.16
CA GLU A 118 16.81 -16.42 3.88
C GLU A 118 17.17 -17.34 2.69
N GLN A 119 18.36 -17.94 2.69
CA GLN A 119 18.77 -18.90 1.68
C GLN A 119 17.86 -20.15 1.66
N TYR A 120 17.55 -20.69 2.84
CA TYR A 120 16.63 -21.83 2.97
C TYR A 120 15.24 -21.51 2.43
N LEU A 121 14.71 -20.33 2.74
CA LEU A 121 13.41 -19.88 2.27
C LEU A 121 13.37 -19.76 0.74
N LEU A 122 14.41 -19.16 0.14
CA LEU A 122 14.53 -19.03 -1.32
C LEU A 122 14.70 -20.39 -2.02
N SER A 123 15.28 -21.38 -1.34
CA SER A 123 15.39 -22.75 -1.87
C SER A 123 14.10 -23.58 -1.77
N ARG A 124 13.06 -23.06 -1.09
CA ARG A 124 11.81 -23.77 -0.78
C ARG A 124 10.63 -23.14 -1.51
N PRO A 125 10.33 -23.57 -2.75
CA PRO A 125 9.25 -22.98 -3.54
C PRO A 125 7.86 -23.16 -2.89
N ASP A 126 7.68 -24.21 -2.09
CA ASP A 126 6.48 -24.46 -1.29
C ASP A 126 6.24 -23.37 -0.24
N LEU A 127 7.30 -22.91 0.44
CA LEU A 127 7.21 -21.82 1.40
C LEU A 127 7.03 -20.47 0.69
N LEU A 128 7.70 -20.26 -0.45
CA LEU A 128 7.50 -19.04 -1.24
C LEU A 128 6.06 -18.91 -1.73
N ALA A 129 5.44 -20.01 -2.19
CA ALA A 129 4.05 -20.04 -2.61
C ALA A 129 3.07 -19.72 -1.45
N ALA A 130 3.46 -20.00 -0.20
CA ALA A 130 2.66 -19.69 0.98
C ALA A 130 2.85 -18.26 1.51
N LEU A 131 3.83 -17.48 1.02
CA LEU A 131 4.08 -16.10 1.49
C LEU A 131 2.87 -15.17 1.44
N PRO A 132 1.96 -15.24 0.44
CA PRO A 132 0.78 -14.38 0.39
C PRO A 132 -0.11 -14.48 1.64
N GLU A 133 -0.09 -15.61 2.36
CA GLU A 133 -0.88 -15.79 3.60
C GLU A 133 -0.43 -14.85 4.73
N LEU A 134 0.83 -14.37 4.66
CA LEU A 134 1.41 -13.50 5.67
C LEU A 134 1.10 -12.03 5.40
N ARG A 135 0.65 -11.67 4.19
CA ARG A 135 0.44 -10.27 3.79
C ARG A 135 -0.59 -9.60 4.68
N GLY A 136 -0.22 -8.45 5.25
CA GLY A 136 -1.05 -7.68 6.18
C GLY A 136 -1.25 -8.32 7.55
N LYS A 137 -0.48 -9.35 7.89
CA LYS A 137 -0.57 -10.02 9.20
C LYS A 137 0.51 -9.54 10.17
N VAL A 138 0.19 -9.61 11.45
CA VAL A 138 1.13 -9.41 12.54
C VAL A 138 1.78 -10.75 12.87
N LEU A 139 3.08 -10.86 12.62
CA LEU A 139 3.87 -12.08 12.86
C LEU A 139 4.47 -12.07 14.26
N GLY A 140 4.24 -13.12 15.04
CA GLY A 140 4.75 -13.26 16.40
C GLY A 140 6.06 -14.05 16.46
N CYS A 141 7.11 -13.44 17.00
CA CYS A 141 8.36 -14.13 17.28
C CYS A 141 9.02 -13.64 18.59
N TRP A 142 9.82 -14.49 19.23
CA TRP A 142 10.55 -14.14 20.45
C TRP A 142 11.77 -13.23 20.20
N CYS A 143 12.35 -13.28 19.00
CA CYS A 143 13.59 -12.57 18.69
C CYS A 143 13.39 -11.07 18.44
N ALA A 144 12.18 -10.64 18.07
CA ALA A 144 11.89 -9.22 17.85
C ALA A 144 12.09 -8.41 19.15
N PRO A 145 12.47 -7.13 19.08
CA PRO A 145 12.67 -6.31 17.88
C PRO A 145 14.06 -6.47 17.21
N GLU A 146 14.95 -7.29 17.77
CA GLU A 146 16.26 -7.53 17.17
C GLU A 146 16.13 -8.31 15.85
N LEU A 147 17.25 -8.42 15.10
CA LEU A 147 17.28 -9.12 13.81
C LEU A 147 16.63 -10.53 13.94
N CYS A 148 15.56 -10.72 13.20
CA CYS A 148 14.66 -11.86 13.34
C CYS A 148 14.34 -12.38 11.95
N HIS A 149 14.20 -13.70 11.82
CA HIS A 149 13.80 -14.34 10.57
C HIS A 149 12.44 -13.84 10.07
N GLY A 150 11.56 -13.45 10.98
CA GLY A 150 10.28 -12.83 10.67
C GLY A 150 10.40 -11.54 9.85
N HIS A 151 11.49 -10.79 9.98
CA HIS A 151 11.68 -9.57 9.18
C HIS A 151 11.92 -9.92 7.70
N ILE A 152 12.54 -11.07 7.41
CA ILE A 152 12.69 -11.57 6.04
C ILE A 152 11.33 -11.98 5.48
N LEU A 153 10.52 -12.69 6.27
CA LEU A 153 9.15 -13.06 5.87
C LEU A 153 8.29 -11.83 5.59
N ALA A 154 8.32 -10.84 6.48
CA ALA A 154 7.59 -9.59 6.31
C ALA A 154 8.06 -8.82 5.06
N LYS A 155 9.38 -8.75 4.83
CA LYS A 155 9.96 -8.11 3.64
C LYS A 155 9.46 -8.77 2.35
N LEU A 156 9.47 -10.11 2.29
CA LEU A 156 9.05 -10.84 1.09
C LEU A 156 7.53 -10.84 0.89
N ALA A 157 6.74 -10.87 1.97
CA ALA A 157 5.28 -10.79 1.88
C ALA A 157 4.78 -9.40 1.44
N ASN A 158 5.55 -8.35 1.75
CA ASN A 158 5.24 -6.96 1.39
C ASN A 158 5.89 -6.51 0.07
N ALA A 159 6.77 -7.32 -0.53
CA ALA A 159 7.30 -7.08 -1.87
C ALA A 159 6.20 -7.24 -2.93
#